data_AF-A0A6N7HQY3-F1
#
_entry.id   AF-A0A6N7HQY3-F1
#
_cell.length_a   1.000
_cell.length_b   1.000
_cell.length_c   1.000
_cell.angle_alpha   90.00
_cell.angle_beta   90.00
_cell.angle_gamma   90.00
#
_symmetry.space_group_name_H-M   'P 1'
#
loop_
_entity.id
_entity.type
_entity.pdbx_description
1 polymer ?
#
loop_
_entity_poly.entity_id
_entity_poly.type
_entity_poly.pdbx_seq_one_letter_code
_entity_poly.pdbx_strand_id
1 'polypeptide(L)'
;MISDSGSLALYATALDVPLLLTADSPNTVAGSPMAMLAGRAEHLDADRPLRGQLCAAMHAHVPGAHEPVLKQAVQQAGRSAPLLRGVLYRLLELPEPPGQATFDPVAASTPEPAPVAAYVIGGTADENGIAPQRFPAVGTAPVHEQLDNRHIGADVARATLVQLDAAAIMYAPSRTSAAHTLHRWPHAEIAATAVDDRCCALYFRDGAVLTLAMPKPAADPLLLASVAYLRLTVAGELPATETLCIGAARITVTISVKREGVPVRQDSGPSAGD
;
A
#
# COMPACT_ATOMS: atom_id res chain seq x y z
N MET A 1 -16.45 7.32 1.38
CA MET A 1 -16.19 7.00 -0.03
C MET A 1 -15.73 8.27 -0.73
N ILE A 2 -14.78 8.15 -1.67
CA ILE A 2 -14.40 9.23 -2.58
C ILE A 2 -14.91 8.83 -3.95
N SER A 3 -15.63 9.70 -4.64
CA SER A 3 -16.20 9.43 -5.96
C SER A 3 -16.16 10.67 -6.82
N ASP A 4 -16.13 10.48 -8.13
CA ASP A 4 -16.57 11.52 -9.04
C ASP A 4 -18.09 11.66 -9.01
N SER A 5 -18.64 12.58 -9.82
CA SER A 5 -20.08 12.74 -10.06
C SER A 5 -20.69 11.60 -10.90
N GLY A 6 -20.11 10.39 -10.88
CA GLY A 6 -20.63 9.19 -11.55
C GLY A 6 -21.62 8.40 -10.69
N SER A 7 -22.19 7.33 -11.25
CA SER A 7 -23.20 6.48 -10.57
C SER A 7 -22.73 5.90 -9.24
N LEU A 8 -21.41 5.78 -9.04
CA LEU A 8 -20.84 5.30 -7.78
C LEU A 8 -21.26 6.19 -6.60
N ALA A 9 -21.31 7.51 -6.76
CA ALA A 9 -21.75 8.44 -5.72
C ALA A 9 -23.22 8.21 -5.31
N LEU A 10 -24.10 7.82 -6.24
CA LEU A 10 -25.47 7.42 -5.94
C LEU A 10 -25.52 6.09 -5.18
N TYR A 11 -24.60 5.16 -5.43
CA TYR A 11 -24.49 3.95 -4.62
C TYR A 11 -24.01 4.23 -3.19
N ALA A 12 -23.05 5.14 -2.97
CA ALA A 12 -22.72 5.58 -1.60
C ALA A 12 -23.92 6.19 -0.89
N THR A 13 -24.72 6.98 -1.62
CA THR A 13 -25.97 7.54 -1.10
C THR A 13 -26.95 6.44 -0.70
N ALA A 14 -27.10 5.40 -1.52
CA ALA A 14 -27.96 4.26 -1.21
C ALA A 14 -27.44 3.40 -0.05
N LEU A 15 -26.12 3.31 0.12
CA LEU A 15 -25.45 2.62 1.22
C LEU A 15 -25.37 3.45 2.51
N ASP A 16 -25.78 4.72 2.44
CA ASP A 16 -25.76 5.68 3.55
C ASP A 16 -24.38 5.78 4.22
N VAL A 17 -23.34 6.00 3.41
CA VAL A 17 -21.96 6.16 3.88
C VAL A 17 -21.45 7.59 3.65
N PRO A 18 -20.48 8.07 4.46
CA PRO A 18 -19.82 9.37 4.22
C PRO A 18 -19.30 9.47 2.78
N LEU A 19 -19.55 10.60 2.11
CA LEU A 19 -19.22 10.83 0.69
C LEU A 19 -18.44 12.14 0.50
N LEU A 20 -17.33 12.06 -0.24
CA LEU A 20 -16.61 13.20 -0.79
C LEU A 20 -16.60 13.13 -2.31
N LEU A 21 -17.03 14.20 -2.98
CA LEU A 21 -17.04 14.32 -4.43
C LEU A 21 -15.76 14.99 -4.93
N THR A 22 -15.08 14.41 -5.92
CA THR A 22 -13.78 14.91 -6.43
C THR A 22 -13.91 16.07 -7.41
N ALA A 23 -15.05 16.20 -8.10
CA ALA A 23 -15.36 17.32 -8.98
C ALA A 23 -16.82 17.28 -9.43
N ASP A 24 -17.36 18.45 -9.76
CA ASP A 24 -18.60 18.58 -10.53
C ASP A 24 -18.37 18.08 -11.96
N SER A 25 -19.24 17.18 -12.43
CA SER A 25 -19.23 16.79 -13.83
C SER A 25 -19.94 17.86 -14.67
N PRO A 26 -19.30 18.44 -15.70
CA PRO A 26 -19.93 19.44 -16.58
C PRO A 26 -21.11 18.86 -17.37
N ASN A 27 -21.21 17.53 -17.44
CA ASN A 27 -22.27 16.81 -18.13
C ASN A 27 -23.43 16.42 -17.20
N THR A 28 -23.44 16.92 -15.96
CA THR A 28 -24.52 16.61 -15.01
C THR A 28 -25.81 17.28 -15.48
N VAL A 29 -26.83 16.45 -15.75
CA VAL A 29 -28.14 16.94 -16.19
C VAL A 29 -28.82 17.71 -15.05
N ALA A 30 -29.20 18.96 -15.31
CA ALA A 30 -29.91 19.80 -14.35
C ALA A 30 -31.19 19.11 -13.85
N GLY A 31 -31.42 19.16 -12.53
CA GLY A 31 -32.57 18.52 -11.91
C GLY A 31 -32.48 17.00 -11.80
N SER A 32 -31.37 16.36 -12.24
CA SER A 32 -31.14 14.93 -11.97
C SER A 32 -30.84 14.67 -10.49
N PRO A 33 -30.97 13.41 -10.02
CA PRO A 33 -30.53 13.02 -8.69
C PRO A 33 -29.06 13.36 -8.44
N MET A 34 -28.20 13.24 -9.46
CA MET A 34 -26.79 13.60 -9.36
C MET A 34 -26.59 15.10 -9.12
N ALA A 35 -27.34 15.96 -9.83
CA ALA A 35 -27.29 17.41 -9.61
C ALA A 35 -27.70 17.78 -8.18
N MET A 36 -28.71 17.09 -7.63
CA MET A 36 -29.11 17.27 -6.24
C MET A 36 -28.04 16.79 -5.25
N LEU A 37 -27.38 15.66 -5.55
CA LEU A 37 -26.31 15.12 -4.72
C LEU A 37 -25.10 16.05 -4.70
N ALA A 38 -24.65 16.52 -5.86
CA ALA A 38 -23.55 17.47 -5.98
C ALA A 38 -23.80 18.74 -5.15
N GLY A 39 -25.02 19.29 -5.19
CA GLY A 39 -25.38 20.45 -4.36
C GLY A 39 -25.45 20.21 -2.85
N ARG A 40 -25.33 18.97 -2.37
CA ARG A 40 -25.47 18.60 -0.94
C ARG A 40 -24.27 17.88 -0.35
N ALA A 41 -23.50 17.16 -1.16
CA ALA A 41 -22.35 16.41 -0.70
C ALA A 41 -21.15 17.35 -0.44
N GLU A 42 -20.25 16.91 0.43
CA GLU A 42 -18.97 17.58 0.59
C GLU A 42 -18.07 17.32 -0.63
N HIS A 43 -17.30 18.33 -1.02
CA HIS A 43 -16.34 18.23 -2.12
C HIS A 43 -14.92 18.09 -1.59
N LEU A 44 -14.15 17.25 -2.27
CA LEU A 44 -12.73 17.10 -2.02
C LEU A 44 -12.00 18.35 -2.55
N ASP A 45 -11.23 18.97 -1.66
CA ASP A 45 -10.33 20.07 -1.99
C ASP A 45 -8.92 19.51 -2.25
N ALA A 46 -8.43 19.64 -3.48
CA ALA A 46 -7.13 19.11 -3.89
C ALA A 46 -5.95 19.81 -3.20
N ASP A 47 -6.15 21.04 -2.71
CA ASP A 47 -5.10 21.86 -2.09
C ASP A 47 -4.97 21.62 -0.58
N ARG A 48 -5.83 20.76 0.00
CA ARG A 48 -5.85 20.47 1.45
C ARG A 48 -5.48 19.01 1.76
N PRO A 49 -4.86 18.74 2.93
CA PRO A 49 -4.48 17.38 3.30
C PRO A 49 -5.68 16.41 3.33
N LEU A 50 -5.61 15.32 2.55
CA LEU A 50 -6.69 14.33 2.40
C LEU A 50 -7.17 13.75 3.74
N ARG A 51 -6.24 13.46 4.67
CA ARG A 51 -6.58 12.87 5.98
C ARG A 51 -7.56 13.73 6.77
N GLY A 52 -7.35 15.05 6.81
CA GLY A 52 -8.22 15.95 7.56
C GLY A 52 -9.63 16.00 6.97
N GLN A 53 -9.73 16.00 5.64
CA GLN A 53 -11.00 16.00 4.93
C GLN A 53 -11.77 14.68 5.14
N LEU A 54 -11.08 13.53 5.07
CA LEU A 54 -11.69 12.23 5.35
C LEU A 54 -12.24 12.16 6.78
N CYS A 55 -11.47 12.62 7.77
CA CYS A 55 -11.93 12.66 9.15
C CYS A 55 -13.16 13.58 9.28
N ALA A 56 -13.14 14.77 8.68
CA ALA A 56 -14.28 15.69 8.71
C ALA A 56 -15.54 15.07 8.12
N ALA A 57 -15.46 14.51 6.91
CA ALA A 57 -16.59 13.87 6.24
C ALA A 57 -17.18 12.71 7.06
N MET A 58 -16.32 11.92 7.70
CA MET A 58 -16.77 10.83 8.58
C MET A 58 -17.49 11.34 9.83
N HIS A 59 -17.06 12.46 10.42
CA HIS A 59 -17.68 13.03 11.61
C HIS A 59 -18.96 13.83 11.28
N ALA A 60 -19.00 14.49 10.12
CA ALA A 60 -20.12 15.31 9.68
C ALA A 60 -21.27 14.50 9.06
N HIS A 61 -21.03 13.23 8.72
CA HIS A 61 -22.05 12.38 8.12
C HIS A 61 -23.23 12.15 9.06
N VAL A 62 -24.42 12.51 8.57
CA VAL A 62 -25.70 12.25 9.23
C VAL A 62 -26.44 11.16 8.45
N PRO A 63 -26.72 10.00 9.07
CA PRO A 63 -27.48 8.94 8.41
C PRO A 63 -28.81 9.44 7.85
N GLY A 64 -29.13 9.07 6.62
CA GLY A 64 -30.35 9.46 5.91
C GLY A 64 -30.34 10.87 5.31
N ALA A 65 -29.28 11.67 5.46
CA ALA A 65 -29.20 13.03 4.92
C ALA A 65 -29.42 13.09 3.39
N HIS A 66 -29.14 12.00 2.68
CA HIS A 66 -29.29 11.88 1.24
C HIS A 66 -30.54 11.08 0.79
N GLU A 67 -31.46 10.75 1.71
CA GLU A 67 -32.71 10.03 1.37
C GLU A 67 -33.53 10.71 0.24
N PRO A 68 -33.65 12.05 0.17
CA PRO A 68 -34.36 12.70 -0.94
C PRO A 68 -33.71 12.47 -2.32
N VAL A 69 -32.38 12.39 -2.36
CA VAL A 69 -31.63 12.07 -3.59
C VAL A 69 -31.96 10.65 -4.03
N LEU A 70 -31.96 9.71 -3.09
CA LEU A 70 -32.26 8.30 -3.36
C LEU A 70 -33.70 8.10 -3.86
N LYS A 71 -34.67 8.78 -3.23
CA LYS A 71 -36.09 8.74 -3.65
C LYS A 71 -36.28 9.24 -5.09
N GLN A 72 -35.51 10.25 -5.51
CA GLN A 72 -35.56 10.70 -6.89
C GLN A 72 -34.85 9.74 -7.85
N ALA A 73 -33.74 9.13 -7.43
CA ALA A 73 -32.96 8.21 -8.25
C ALA A 73 -33.67 6.87 -8.49
N VAL A 74 -34.36 6.34 -7.49
CA VAL A 74 -34.95 5.01 -7.52
C VAL A 74 -36.47 5.11 -7.36
N GLN A 75 -37.18 5.19 -8.48
CA GLN A 75 -38.65 5.28 -8.48
C GLN A 75 -39.34 3.96 -8.11
N GLN A 76 -38.71 2.81 -8.38
CA GLN A 76 -39.30 1.48 -8.16
C GLN A 76 -38.33 0.53 -7.49
N ALA A 77 -37.96 0.84 -6.24
CA ALA A 77 -37.07 0.00 -5.43
C ALA A 77 -37.59 -1.45 -5.37
N GLY A 78 -36.69 -2.42 -5.55
CA GLY A 78 -37.01 -3.86 -5.50
C GLY A 78 -37.76 -4.43 -6.72
N ARG A 79 -38.17 -3.59 -7.70
CA ARG A 79 -38.91 -4.06 -8.89
C ARG A 79 -38.04 -4.27 -10.13
N SER A 80 -36.73 -4.05 -10.03
CA SER A 80 -35.81 -4.17 -11.16
C SER A 80 -35.90 -5.54 -11.84
N ALA A 81 -35.85 -6.64 -11.07
CA ALA A 81 -35.90 -8.00 -11.59
C ALA A 81 -37.17 -8.31 -12.41
N PRO A 82 -38.40 -8.11 -11.89
CA PRO A 82 -39.59 -8.39 -12.68
C PRO A 82 -39.76 -7.43 -13.87
N LEU A 83 -39.39 -6.16 -13.75
CA LEU A 83 -39.49 -5.20 -14.86
C LEU A 83 -38.54 -5.57 -16.00
N LEU A 84 -37.27 -5.84 -15.68
CA LEU A 84 -36.27 -6.22 -16.68
C LEU A 84 -36.61 -7.56 -17.33
N ARG A 85 -37.03 -8.57 -16.54
CA ARG A 85 -37.45 -9.86 -17.11
C ARG A 85 -38.61 -9.67 -18.08
N GLY A 86 -39.65 -8.92 -17.69
CA GLY A 86 -40.78 -8.64 -18.57
C GLY A 86 -40.41 -7.90 -19.86
N VAL A 87 -39.48 -6.94 -19.80
CA VAL A 87 -38.97 -6.23 -21.00
C VAL A 87 -38.17 -7.18 -21.90
N LEU A 88 -37.24 -7.95 -21.33
CA LEU A 88 -36.37 -8.85 -22.09
C LEU A 88 -37.17 -9.94 -22.81
N TYR A 89 -38.10 -10.60 -22.11
CA TYR A 89 -38.93 -11.65 -22.74
C TYR A 89 -39.84 -11.10 -23.83
N ARG A 90 -40.38 -9.88 -23.65
CA ARG A 90 -41.15 -9.20 -24.70
C ARG A 90 -40.30 -8.88 -25.93
N LEU A 91 -39.08 -8.40 -25.73
CA LEU A 91 -38.14 -8.10 -26.84
C LEU A 91 -37.72 -9.38 -27.58
N LEU A 92 -37.71 -10.52 -26.90
CA LEU A 92 -37.39 -11.83 -27.48
C LEU A 92 -38.61 -12.53 -28.09
N GLU A 93 -39.81 -11.95 -27.99
CA GLU A 93 -41.09 -12.57 -28.41
C GLU A 93 -41.34 -13.94 -27.75
N LEU A 94 -40.91 -14.10 -26.50
CA LEU A 94 -41.06 -15.33 -25.72
C LEU A 94 -42.02 -15.12 -24.54
N PRO A 95 -42.77 -16.17 -24.12
CA PRO A 95 -43.53 -16.12 -22.89
C PRO A 95 -42.59 -16.04 -21.67
N GLU A 96 -42.96 -15.26 -20.67
CA GLU A 96 -42.23 -15.18 -19.40
C GLU A 96 -42.37 -16.50 -18.62
N PRO A 97 -41.29 -17.05 -18.04
CA PRO A 97 -41.35 -18.27 -17.25
C PRO A 97 -42.13 -18.08 -15.94
N PRO A 98 -42.79 -19.13 -15.44
CA PRO A 98 -43.45 -19.10 -14.14
C PRO A 98 -42.41 -18.93 -13.00
N GLY A 99 -42.77 -18.18 -11.96
CA GLY A 99 -41.94 -17.96 -10.77
C GLY A 99 -41.48 -16.52 -10.58
N GLN A 100 -41.00 -16.20 -9.38
CA GLN A 100 -40.54 -14.86 -9.03
C GLN A 100 -39.27 -14.48 -9.80
N ALA A 101 -39.21 -13.27 -10.34
CA ALA A 101 -37.97 -12.72 -10.88
C ALA A 101 -37.09 -12.27 -9.71
N THR A 102 -35.90 -12.85 -9.58
CA THR A 102 -34.90 -12.44 -8.58
C THR A 102 -33.57 -12.12 -9.27
N PHE A 103 -32.81 -11.21 -8.66
CA PHE A 103 -31.39 -11.09 -8.91
C PHE A 103 -30.72 -11.58 -7.64
N ASP A 104 -30.29 -12.84 -7.66
CA ASP A 104 -29.62 -13.40 -6.51
C ASP A 104 -28.32 -12.61 -6.26
N PRO A 105 -27.96 -12.36 -4.99
CA PRO A 105 -26.75 -11.62 -4.67
C PRO A 105 -25.54 -12.30 -5.31
N VAL A 106 -24.75 -11.53 -6.06
CA VAL A 106 -23.43 -12.00 -6.48
C VAL A 106 -22.56 -12.10 -5.24
N ALA A 107 -21.78 -13.17 -5.13
CA ALA A 107 -20.81 -13.32 -4.06
C ALA A 107 -19.91 -12.07 -4.02
N ALA A 108 -19.70 -11.51 -2.81
CA ALA A 108 -18.86 -10.34 -2.65
C ALA A 108 -17.45 -10.63 -3.21
N SER A 109 -16.98 -9.78 -4.12
CA SER A 109 -15.60 -9.84 -4.56
C SER A 109 -14.69 -9.54 -3.38
N THR A 110 -13.84 -10.48 -3.00
CA THR A 110 -12.75 -10.21 -2.06
C THR A 110 -11.63 -9.55 -2.84
N PRO A 111 -11.24 -8.29 -2.54
CA PRO A 111 -10.08 -7.69 -3.16
C PRO A 111 -8.87 -8.58 -2.87
N GLU A 112 -8.15 -8.99 -3.91
CA GLU A 112 -6.89 -9.70 -3.75
C GLU A 112 -5.82 -8.67 -3.38
N PRO A 113 -5.28 -8.70 -2.15
CA PRO A 113 -4.27 -7.72 -1.75
C PRO A 113 -3.01 -7.97 -2.59
N ALA A 114 -2.72 -7.07 -3.52
CA ALA A 114 -1.45 -7.09 -4.21
C ALA A 114 -0.39 -6.53 -3.27
N PRO A 115 0.65 -7.31 -2.90
CA PRO A 115 1.74 -6.78 -2.10
C PRO A 115 2.45 -5.66 -2.88
N VAL A 116 2.73 -4.55 -2.22
CA VAL A 116 3.46 -3.44 -2.82
C VAL A 116 4.87 -3.88 -3.14
N ALA A 117 5.24 -3.81 -4.43
CA ALA A 117 6.52 -4.30 -4.93
C ALA A 117 7.71 -3.41 -4.57
N ALA A 118 7.49 -2.10 -4.43
CA ALA A 118 8.52 -1.15 -4.05
C ALA A 118 7.92 0.04 -3.30
N TYR A 119 8.71 0.61 -2.40
CA TYR A 119 8.35 1.75 -1.57
C TYR A 119 9.36 2.88 -1.74
N VAL A 120 8.85 4.11 -1.73
CA VAL A 120 9.65 5.27 -1.33
C VAL A 120 9.58 5.36 0.18
N ILE A 121 10.74 5.35 0.83
CA ILE A 121 10.89 5.32 2.27
C ILE A 121 11.76 6.50 2.69
N GLY A 122 11.43 7.11 3.82
CA GLY A 122 12.26 8.11 4.47
C GLY A 122 11.86 8.23 5.94
N GLY A 123 12.45 9.18 6.65
CA GLY A 123 12.11 9.42 8.04
C GLY A 123 13.25 10.04 8.82
N THR A 124 12.96 10.28 10.09
CA THR A 124 13.92 10.84 11.04
C THR A 124 14.50 9.74 11.91
N ALA A 125 15.76 9.92 12.30
CA ALA A 125 16.42 9.14 13.33
C ALA A 125 17.00 10.13 14.35
N ASP A 126 16.49 10.09 15.58
CA ASP A 126 16.94 10.96 16.68
C ASP A 126 17.19 10.11 17.95
N GLU A 127 17.33 10.78 19.09
CA GLU A 127 17.50 10.15 20.41
C GLU A 127 16.24 9.38 20.86
N ASN A 128 15.07 9.75 20.34
CA ASN A 128 13.79 9.10 20.63
C ASN A 128 13.54 7.89 19.72
N GLY A 129 14.42 7.60 18.76
CA GLY A 129 14.34 6.45 17.87
C GLY A 129 14.17 6.83 16.40
N ILE A 130 13.62 5.90 15.63
CA ILE A 130 13.45 6.02 14.18
C ILE A 130 11.96 6.03 13.86
N ALA A 131 11.53 7.04 13.10
CA ALA A 131 10.15 7.20 12.66
C ALA A 131 10.08 7.11 11.13
N PRO A 132 10.10 5.90 10.54
CA PRO A 132 10.03 5.74 9.11
C PRO A 132 8.62 6.03 8.58
N GLN A 133 8.57 6.65 7.42
CA GLN A 133 7.40 6.82 6.58
C GLN A 133 7.65 6.12 5.26
N ARG A 134 6.64 5.40 4.75
CA ARG A 134 6.73 4.70 3.48
C ARG A 134 5.48 4.87 2.65
N PHE A 135 5.68 4.99 1.34
CA PHE A 135 4.63 5.12 0.34
C PHE A 135 4.93 4.16 -0.81
N PRO A 136 3.92 3.55 -1.45
CA PRO A 136 4.14 2.78 -2.66
C PRO A 136 4.89 3.63 -3.70
N ALA A 137 5.91 3.05 -4.33
CA ALA A 137 6.71 3.71 -5.36
C ALA A 137 5.96 3.74 -6.70
N VAL A 138 4.81 4.42 -6.74
CA VAL A 138 3.95 4.60 -7.90
C VAL A 138 3.89 6.08 -8.25
N GLY A 139 4.46 6.45 -9.39
CA GLY A 139 4.51 7.83 -9.87
C GLY A 139 5.34 8.77 -9.00
N THR A 140 5.30 10.05 -9.34
CA THR A 140 5.92 11.15 -8.57
C THR A 140 4.85 11.81 -7.72
N ALA A 141 4.93 11.64 -6.39
CA ALA A 141 4.05 12.34 -5.45
C ALA A 141 4.87 13.41 -4.70
N PRO A 142 4.36 14.63 -4.49
CA PRO A 142 5.07 15.69 -3.75
C PRO A 142 5.51 15.25 -2.34
N VAL A 143 4.74 14.35 -1.71
CA VAL A 143 5.10 13.78 -0.40
C VAL A 143 6.42 13.01 -0.44
N HIS A 144 6.81 12.43 -1.59
CA HIS A 144 8.09 11.75 -1.74
C HIS A 144 9.27 12.73 -1.63
N GLU A 145 9.11 13.97 -2.08
CA GLU A 145 10.17 14.99 -2.06
C GLU A 145 10.40 15.58 -0.67
N GLN A 146 9.39 15.51 0.19
CA GLN A 146 9.41 16.03 1.56
C GLN A 146 10.02 15.04 2.57
N LEU A 147 10.36 13.83 2.14
CA LEU A 147 10.93 12.81 3.02
C LEU A 147 12.43 13.05 3.26
N ASP A 148 12.79 13.25 4.52
CA ASP A 148 14.19 13.21 4.96
C ASP A 148 14.78 11.82 4.76
N ASN A 149 16.07 11.76 4.41
CA ASN A 149 16.82 10.51 4.21
C ASN A 149 16.13 9.53 3.24
N ARG A 150 15.55 10.08 2.16
CA ARG A 150 14.78 9.32 1.17
C ARG A 150 15.60 8.23 0.49
N HIS A 151 15.05 7.04 0.43
CA HIS A 151 15.59 5.88 -0.28
C HIS A 151 14.45 5.01 -0.84
N ILE A 152 14.81 4.10 -1.76
CA ILE A 152 13.87 3.13 -2.34
C ILE A 152 14.16 1.75 -1.77
N GLY A 153 13.09 1.08 -1.32
CA GLY A 153 13.09 -0.32 -0.91
C GLY A 153 12.26 -1.16 -1.89
N ALA A 154 12.81 -2.24 -2.44
CA ALA A 154 12.14 -3.02 -3.49
C ALA A 154 12.21 -4.54 -3.26
N ASP A 155 11.16 -5.26 -3.67
CA ASP A 155 11.12 -6.72 -3.75
C ASP A 155 11.67 -7.19 -5.10
N VAL A 156 12.77 -7.96 -5.08
CA VAL A 156 13.46 -8.42 -6.30
C VAL A 156 12.58 -9.25 -7.24
N ALA A 157 11.56 -9.91 -6.72
CA ALA A 157 10.68 -10.78 -7.52
C ALA A 157 9.49 -10.03 -8.15
N ARG A 158 9.17 -8.83 -7.64
CA ARG A 158 7.93 -8.11 -7.99
C ARG A 158 8.16 -6.74 -8.58
N ALA A 159 9.26 -6.07 -8.23
CA ALA A 159 9.53 -4.71 -8.65
C ALA A 159 9.93 -4.64 -10.14
N THR A 160 9.62 -3.51 -10.76
CA THR A 160 10.07 -3.21 -12.13
C THR A 160 11.58 -2.97 -12.18
N LEU A 161 12.18 -3.09 -13.37
CA LEU A 161 13.62 -2.82 -13.54
C LEU A 161 14.02 -1.41 -13.08
N VAL A 162 13.19 -0.41 -13.33
CA VAL A 162 13.45 0.99 -12.90
C VAL A 162 13.44 1.11 -11.37
N GLN A 163 12.50 0.44 -10.70
CA GLN A 163 12.46 0.43 -9.24
C GLN A 163 13.65 -0.32 -8.64
N LEU A 164 14.08 -1.42 -9.26
CA LEU A 164 15.27 -2.16 -8.82
C LEU A 164 16.54 -1.35 -9.02
N ASP A 165 16.70 -0.69 -10.16
CA ASP A 165 17.88 0.13 -10.44
C ASP A 165 18.03 1.30 -9.45
N ALA A 166 16.91 1.87 -8.99
CA ALA A 166 16.89 2.95 -8.00
C ALA A 166 16.93 2.48 -6.53
N ALA A 167 16.82 1.19 -6.25
CA ALA A 167 16.68 0.67 -4.89
C ALA A 167 18.01 0.60 -4.13
N ALA A 168 18.08 1.32 -3.01
CA ALA A 168 19.16 1.19 -2.03
C ALA A 168 18.98 -0.07 -1.16
N ILE A 169 17.74 -0.50 -0.97
CA ILE A 169 17.38 -1.66 -0.16
C ILE A 169 16.58 -2.65 -1.01
N MET A 170 16.97 -3.92 -0.99
CA MET A 170 16.27 -4.97 -1.72
C MET A 170 15.87 -6.13 -0.83
N TYR A 171 14.61 -6.56 -0.89
CA TYR A 171 14.18 -7.81 -0.30
C TYR A 171 14.50 -8.98 -1.24
N ALA A 172 15.24 -9.95 -0.72
CA ALA A 172 15.57 -11.20 -1.38
C ALA A 172 15.13 -12.39 -0.51
N PRO A 173 14.54 -13.45 -1.08
CA PRO A 173 13.91 -14.53 -0.30
C PRO A 173 14.89 -15.46 0.40
N SER A 174 16.19 -15.40 0.08
CA SER A 174 17.21 -16.26 0.67
C SER A 174 18.55 -15.55 0.75
N ARG A 175 19.43 -16.06 1.61
CA ARG A 175 20.84 -15.62 1.72
C ARG A 175 21.59 -15.67 0.39
N THR A 176 21.42 -16.76 -0.38
CA THR A 176 22.07 -16.90 -1.68
C THR A 176 21.55 -15.87 -2.68
N SER A 177 20.23 -15.60 -2.66
CA SER A 177 19.62 -14.56 -3.46
C SER A 177 20.08 -13.16 -3.03
N ALA A 178 20.28 -12.91 -1.74
CA ALA A 178 20.74 -11.62 -1.22
C ALA A 178 22.14 -11.28 -1.73
N ALA A 179 23.09 -12.22 -1.66
CA ALA A 179 24.44 -12.04 -2.20
C ALA A 179 24.43 -11.77 -3.71
N HIS A 180 23.62 -12.54 -4.47
CA HIS A 180 23.46 -12.33 -5.90
C HIS A 180 22.83 -10.97 -6.22
N THR A 181 21.86 -10.53 -5.42
CA THR A 181 21.15 -9.26 -5.56
C THR A 181 22.12 -8.08 -5.45
N LEU A 182 22.96 -8.06 -4.40
CA LEU A 182 23.96 -7.01 -4.24
C LEU A 182 24.99 -7.00 -5.36
N HIS A 183 25.35 -8.17 -5.90
CA HIS A 183 26.27 -8.24 -7.03
C HIS A 183 25.63 -7.72 -8.33
N ARG A 184 24.37 -8.07 -8.58
CA ARG A 184 23.63 -7.71 -9.79
C ARG A 184 23.22 -6.23 -9.82
N TRP A 185 22.94 -5.63 -8.66
CA TRP A 185 22.44 -4.27 -8.55
C TRP A 185 23.45 -3.40 -7.79
N PRO A 186 24.28 -2.61 -8.50
CA PRO A 186 25.35 -1.82 -7.88
C PRO A 186 24.85 -0.75 -6.90
N HIS A 187 23.66 -0.20 -7.14
CA HIS A 187 23.03 0.80 -6.28
C HIS A 187 22.38 0.22 -5.02
N ALA A 188 22.21 -1.11 -4.95
CA ALA A 188 21.75 -1.75 -3.73
C ALA A 188 22.87 -1.77 -2.68
N GLU A 189 22.60 -1.17 -1.52
CA GLU A 189 23.50 -1.12 -0.37
C GLU A 189 23.19 -2.25 0.61
N ILE A 190 21.90 -2.59 0.77
CA ILE A 190 21.42 -3.61 1.69
C ILE A 190 20.53 -4.60 0.94
N ALA A 191 20.80 -5.90 1.11
CA ALA A 191 19.85 -6.95 0.78
C ALA A 191 19.26 -7.53 2.07
N ALA A 192 17.94 -7.60 2.16
CA ALA A 192 17.21 -8.06 3.34
C ALA A 192 16.51 -9.40 3.07
N THR A 193 16.55 -10.31 4.03
CA THR A 193 15.89 -11.62 3.95
C THR A 193 15.17 -11.89 5.27
N ALA A 194 13.94 -12.37 5.20
CA ALA A 194 13.24 -12.87 6.39
C ALA A 194 13.91 -14.16 6.87
N VAL A 195 14.29 -14.21 8.14
CA VAL A 195 14.78 -15.43 8.80
C VAL A 195 13.60 -16.23 9.35
N ASP A 196 12.68 -15.52 10.01
CA ASP A 196 11.40 -16.01 10.53
C ASP A 196 10.39 -14.84 10.62
N ASP A 197 9.28 -15.02 11.31
CA ASP A 197 8.20 -14.03 11.45
C ASP A 197 8.57 -12.81 12.33
N ARG A 198 9.72 -12.86 13.01
CA ARG A 198 10.23 -11.84 13.94
C ARG A 198 11.61 -11.32 13.58
N CYS A 199 12.38 -12.06 12.78
CA CYS A 199 13.78 -11.79 12.50
C CYS A 199 14.04 -11.57 11.02
N CYS A 200 14.92 -10.61 10.71
CA CYS A 200 15.42 -10.34 9.36
C CYS A 200 16.93 -10.26 9.37
N ALA A 201 17.56 -10.88 8.37
CA ALA A 201 18.98 -10.75 8.10
C ALA A 201 19.20 -9.68 7.01
N LEU A 202 20.15 -8.78 7.25
CA LEU A 202 20.59 -7.74 6.34
C LEU A 202 22.01 -8.06 5.91
N TYR A 203 22.23 -8.07 4.62
CA TYR A 203 23.51 -8.35 3.98
C TYR A 203 24.05 -7.07 3.37
N PHE A 204 25.33 -6.82 3.61
CA PHE A 204 26.07 -5.67 3.12
C PHE A 204 27.15 -6.12 2.14
N ARG A 205 27.60 -5.19 1.30
CA ARG A 205 28.60 -5.47 0.26
C ARG A 205 29.98 -5.80 0.81
N ASP A 206 30.30 -5.31 2.01
CA ASP A 206 31.55 -5.59 2.74
C ASP A 206 31.56 -6.99 3.40
N GLY A 207 30.48 -7.76 3.26
CA GLY A 207 30.32 -9.09 3.86
C GLY A 207 29.76 -9.05 5.28
N ALA A 208 29.47 -7.87 5.85
CA ALA A 208 28.79 -7.78 7.13
C ALA A 208 27.36 -8.34 7.02
N VAL A 209 26.93 -9.01 8.09
CA VAL A 209 25.55 -9.49 8.23
C VAL A 209 24.99 -8.98 9.55
N LEU A 210 23.86 -8.30 9.48
CA LEU A 210 23.11 -7.85 10.65
C LEU A 210 21.84 -8.67 10.79
N THR A 211 21.49 -9.03 12.02
CA THR A 211 20.18 -9.62 12.31
C THR A 211 19.39 -8.66 13.17
N LEU A 212 18.22 -8.27 12.69
CA LEU A 212 17.24 -7.45 13.39
C LEU A 212 16.09 -8.33 13.85
N ALA A 213 15.67 -8.17 15.10
CA ALA A 213 14.57 -8.93 15.69
C ALA A 213 13.53 -8.00 16.33
N MET A 214 12.25 -8.31 16.11
CA MET A 214 11.11 -7.65 16.75
C MET A 214 10.45 -8.55 17.80
N PRO A 215 9.87 -7.97 18.87
CA PRO A 215 9.22 -8.74 19.94
C PRO A 215 7.89 -9.37 19.50
N LYS A 216 7.26 -8.86 18.45
CA LYS A 216 5.97 -9.34 17.93
C LYS A 216 6.11 -9.82 16.48
N PRO A 217 5.37 -10.87 16.08
CA PRO A 217 5.38 -11.36 14.70
C PRO A 217 4.78 -10.30 13.78
N ALA A 218 5.60 -9.80 12.85
CA ALA A 218 5.29 -8.84 11.77
C ALA A 218 6.60 -8.33 11.12
N ALA A 219 7.66 -9.14 11.07
CA ALA A 219 8.93 -8.73 10.49
C ALA A 219 8.76 -8.43 9.00
N ASP A 220 8.64 -7.14 8.69
CA ASP A 220 8.70 -6.61 7.33
C ASP A 220 10.18 -6.34 7.02
N PRO A 221 10.82 -7.15 6.16
CA PRO A 221 12.26 -7.04 5.92
C PRO A 221 12.66 -5.69 5.33
N LEU A 222 11.80 -5.07 4.50
CA LEU A 222 12.07 -3.75 3.94
C LEU A 222 12.00 -2.67 5.01
N LEU A 223 11.04 -2.77 5.95
CA LEU A 223 10.95 -1.84 7.06
C LEU A 223 12.16 -1.95 7.99
N LEU A 224 12.53 -3.17 8.41
CA LEU A 224 13.68 -3.39 9.30
C LEU A 224 15.00 -3.00 8.63
N ALA A 225 15.16 -3.29 7.34
CA ALA A 225 16.31 -2.80 6.58
C ALA A 225 16.35 -1.28 6.52
N SER A 226 15.20 -0.62 6.36
CA SER A 226 15.11 0.85 6.36
C SER A 226 15.47 1.45 7.71
N VAL A 227 15.09 0.81 8.82
CA VAL A 227 15.53 1.21 10.18
C VAL A 227 17.05 1.18 10.29
N ALA A 228 17.69 0.10 9.84
CA ALA A 228 19.15 0.02 9.85
C ALA A 228 19.79 1.05 8.92
N TYR A 229 19.25 1.22 7.71
CA TYR A 229 19.72 2.19 6.72
C TYR A 229 19.68 3.61 7.28
N LEU A 230 18.53 4.07 7.76
CA LEU A 230 18.34 5.40 8.32
C LEU A 230 19.31 5.69 9.46
N ARG A 231 19.50 4.74 10.39
CA ARG A 231 20.42 4.94 11.51
C ARG A 231 21.87 5.03 11.06
N LEU A 232 22.28 4.17 10.12
CA LEU A 232 23.63 4.24 9.54
C LEU A 232 23.85 5.55 8.78
N THR A 233 22.86 6.03 8.02
CA THR A 233 22.94 7.30 7.29
C THR A 233 23.06 8.51 8.23
N VAL A 234 22.34 8.51 9.36
CA VAL A 234 22.30 9.66 10.27
C VAL A 234 23.42 9.64 11.31
N ALA A 235 23.73 8.48 11.89
CA ALA A 235 24.66 8.35 13.01
C ALA A 235 25.97 7.61 12.68
N GLY A 236 26.04 6.90 11.54
CA GLY A 236 27.22 6.12 11.14
C GLY A 236 27.44 4.81 11.92
N GLU A 237 26.64 4.54 12.94
CA GLU A 237 26.73 3.33 13.76
C GLU A 237 25.34 2.79 14.13
N LEU A 238 25.28 1.52 14.51
CA LEU A 238 24.04 0.86 14.95
C LEU A 238 24.13 0.45 16.41
N PRO A 239 23.19 0.90 17.27
CA PRO A 239 23.13 0.45 18.65
C PRO A 239 22.69 -1.02 18.73
N ALA A 240 22.90 -1.66 19.88
CA ALA A 240 22.41 -3.03 20.12
C ALA A 240 20.86 -3.12 20.14
N THR A 241 20.20 -2.01 20.45
CA THR A 241 18.74 -1.88 20.43
C THR A 241 18.35 -0.53 19.86
N GLU A 242 17.29 -0.52 19.05
CA GLU A 242 16.74 0.68 18.45
C GLU A 242 15.25 0.82 18.77
N THR A 243 14.74 2.04 18.89
CA THR A 243 13.30 2.28 19.04
C THR A 243 12.67 2.62 17.70
N LEU A 244 11.77 1.79 17.21
CA LEU A 244 10.97 2.01 16.01
C LEU A 244 9.62 2.63 16.39
N CYS A 245 9.33 3.81 15.83
CA CYS A 245 8.08 4.55 16.02
C CYS A 245 7.16 4.34 14.81
N ILE A 246 6.01 3.70 15.01
CA ILE A 246 4.98 3.48 13.97
C ILE A 246 3.66 4.07 14.47
N GLY A 247 3.30 5.24 13.95
CA GLY A 247 2.16 6.00 14.48
C GLY A 247 2.37 6.28 15.98
N ALA A 248 1.43 5.84 16.83
CA ALA A 248 1.56 5.96 18.28
C ALA A 248 2.33 4.79 18.94
N ALA A 249 2.66 3.73 18.19
CA ALA A 249 3.33 2.56 18.73
C ALA A 249 4.85 2.78 18.78
N ARG A 250 5.47 2.33 19.87
CA ARG A 250 6.94 2.29 20.05
C ARG A 250 7.36 0.83 20.21
N ILE A 251 8.26 0.36 19.36
CA ILE A 251 8.69 -1.03 19.28
C ILE A 251 10.21 -1.07 19.43
N THR A 252 10.72 -1.82 20.40
CA THR A 252 12.17 -2.05 20.52
C THR A 252 12.59 -3.11 19.52
N VAL A 253 13.54 -2.77 18.65
CA VAL A 253 14.19 -3.67 17.69
C VAL A 253 15.56 -4.04 18.25
N THR A 254 15.83 -5.32 18.40
CA THR A 254 17.16 -5.80 18.81
C THR A 254 18.02 -5.99 17.57
N ILE A 255 19.26 -5.51 17.61
CA ILE A 255 20.22 -5.55 16.52
C ILE A 255 21.41 -6.37 16.98
N SER A 256 21.81 -7.36 16.18
CA SER A 256 23.01 -8.15 16.41
C SER A 256 23.86 -8.19 15.14
N VAL A 257 25.16 -7.99 15.31
CA VAL A 257 26.12 -7.90 14.20
C VAL A 257 26.94 -9.18 14.15
N LYS A 258 27.05 -9.79 12.96
CA LYS A 258 28.01 -10.84 12.66
C LYS A 258 28.84 -10.42 11.46
N ARG A 259 30.15 -10.29 11.63
CA ARG A 259 31.08 -10.17 10.51
C ARG A 259 31.55 -11.57 10.14
N GLU A 260 31.13 -12.07 9.00
CA GLU A 260 31.78 -13.25 8.44
C GLU A 260 33.09 -12.79 7.80
N GLY A 261 34.21 -13.35 8.27
CA GLY A 261 35.51 -13.10 7.64
C GLY A 261 35.50 -13.64 6.21
N VAL A 262 36.04 -12.87 5.27
CA VAL A 262 36.28 -13.32 3.90
C VAL A 262 37.07 -14.64 3.97
N PRO A 263 36.59 -15.76 3.41
CA PRO A 263 37.42 -16.96 3.32
C PRO A 263 38.61 -16.63 2.42
N VAL A 264 39.80 -16.57 3.01
CA VAL A 264 41.07 -16.55 2.29
C VAL A 264 41.07 -17.79 1.40
N ARG A 265 41.06 -17.60 0.08
CA ARG A 265 41.34 -18.69 -0.86
C ARG A 265 42.72 -19.23 -0.49
N GLN A 266 42.78 -20.46 0.04
CA GLN A 266 44.03 -21.21 0.05
C GLN A 266 44.33 -21.58 -1.41
N ASP A 267 45.26 -20.86 -2.03
CA ASP A 267 45.89 -21.29 -3.27
C ASP A 267 46.70 -22.56 -2.97
N SER A 268 46.11 -23.72 -3.26
CA SER A 268 46.85 -24.96 -3.45
C SER A 268 47.58 -24.86 -4.80
N GLY A 269 48.85 -24.44 -4.73
CA GLY A 269 49.78 -24.49 -5.86
C GLY A 269 49.95 -25.92 -6.39
N PRO A 270 50.26 -26.09 -7.68
CA PRO A 270 50.38 -27.41 -8.29
C PRO A 270 51.63 -28.14 -7.77
N SER A 271 51.41 -29.37 -7.29
CA SER A 271 52.47 -30.34 -7.05
C SER A 271 53.10 -30.74 -8.38
N ALA A 272 54.29 -30.24 -8.66
CA ALA A 272 55.20 -30.84 -9.63
C ALA A 272 55.80 -32.10 -8.98
N GLY A 273 55.61 -33.25 -9.63
CA GLY A 273 56.29 -34.50 -9.31
C GLY A 273 56.89 -35.06 -10.59
N ASP A 274 58.21 -35.27 -10.53
CA ASP A 274 59.07 -35.98 -11.49
C ASP A 274 58.60 -37.41 -11.80
#